data_AF-A0A3B8LEQ4-F1
#
_entry.id   AF-A0A3B8LEQ4-F1
#
_cell.length_a   1.000
_cell.length_b   1.000
_cell.length_c   1.000
_cell.angle_alpha   90.00
_cell.angle_beta   90.00
_cell.angle_gamma   90.00
#
_symmetry.space_group_name_H-M   'P 1'
#
loop_
_entity.id
_entity.type
_entity.pdbx_description
1 polymer ?
#
loop_
_entity_poly.entity_id
_entity_poly.type
_entity_poly.pdbx_seq_one_letter_code
_entity_poly.pdbx_strand_id
1 'polypeptide(L)'
;MSHTQKEDSMKVLGWLVRFFGMMFLMSCCMYACEPAETCTDVISDGVLEPDGSPCTKDCECNNQGYEGYCINEVCVSLKREVCDSPGRKETCDIQDKFATKVGTCGKSGERTCKDTGLTSNVWGNCTCPSSTTEGGSESMQESTQETIPEKPPELQRCTKRYVVGNHCASDVDCCSGQTCLTLVDIPPRKVCSCKSESDCPEGFKCCVKNEKLFCARICP
;
A
#
# COMPACT_ATOMS: atom_id res chain seq x y z
N MET A 1 -56.62 49.90 -29.10
CA MET A 1 -55.57 49.23 -28.28
C MET A 1 -54.24 49.48 -28.97
N SER A 2 -53.40 50.28 -28.33
CA SER A 2 -52.29 50.98 -28.98
C SER A 2 -51.07 50.09 -29.17
N HIS A 3 -50.45 50.15 -30.37
CA HIS A 3 -49.25 49.41 -30.76
C HIS A 3 -48.07 49.61 -29.78
N THR A 4 -48.04 50.74 -29.08
CA THR A 4 -47.04 51.08 -28.06
C THR A 4 -47.08 50.20 -26.80
N GLN A 5 -48.22 49.59 -26.45
CA GLN A 5 -48.32 48.77 -25.23
C GLN A 5 -47.58 47.42 -25.34
N LYS A 6 -47.32 46.96 -26.57
CA LYS A 6 -46.71 45.65 -26.84
C LYS A 6 -45.18 45.66 -26.72
N GLU A 7 -44.54 46.79 -27.01
CA GLU A 7 -43.08 46.93 -26.95
C GLU A 7 -42.57 47.01 -25.51
N ASP A 8 -43.30 47.67 -24.61
CA ASP A 8 -42.91 47.75 -23.20
C ASP A 8 -43.04 46.40 -22.49
N SER A 9 -44.03 45.59 -22.88
CA SER A 9 -44.24 44.25 -22.32
C SER A 9 -43.07 43.28 -22.62
N MET A 10 -42.45 43.37 -23.80
CA MET A 10 -41.31 42.51 -24.14
C MET A 10 -40.02 42.89 -23.41
N LYS A 11 -39.82 44.18 -23.11
CA LYS A 11 -38.65 44.64 -22.33
C LYS A 11 -38.75 44.18 -20.87
N VAL A 12 -39.93 44.24 -20.27
CA VAL A 12 -40.17 43.77 -18.90
C VAL A 12 -39.97 42.25 -18.79
N LEU A 13 -40.48 41.47 -19.75
CA LEU A 13 -40.29 40.01 -19.75
C LEU A 13 -38.80 39.63 -19.88
N GLY A 14 -38.05 40.31 -20.74
CA GLY A 14 -36.61 40.08 -20.88
C GLY A 14 -35.82 40.42 -19.61
N TRP A 15 -36.21 41.49 -18.90
CA TRP A 15 -35.59 41.85 -17.63
C TRP A 15 -35.89 40.82 -16.54
N LEU A 16 -37.13 40.33 -16.45
CA LEU A 16 -37.53 39.30 -15.50
C LEU A 16 -36.77 37.98 -15.75
N VAL A 17 -36.66 37.53 -17.00
CA VAL A 17 -35.93 36.30 -17.32
C VAL A 17 -34.44 36.41 -16.93
N ARG A 18 -33.81 37.56 -17.16
CA ARG A 18 -32.41 37.79 -16.73
C ARG A 18 -32.28 37.81 -15.21
N PHE A 19 -33.22 38.45 -14.52
CA PHE A 19 -33.21 38.55 -13.06
C PHE A 19 -33.41 37.18 -12.41
N PHE A 20 -34.42 36.42 -12.84
CA PHE A 20 -34.69 35.07 -12.33
C PHE A 20 -33.59 34.06 -12.72
N GLY A 21 -33.01 34.16 -13.92
CA GLY A 21 -31.87 33.33 -14.32
C GLY A 21 -30.63 33.56 -13.45
N MET A 22 -30.33 34.82 -13.11
CA MET A 22 -29.23 35.16 -12.21
C MET A 22 -29.49 34.72 -10.76
N MET A 23 -30.72 34.86 -10.26
CA MET A 23 -31.09 34.33 -8.93
C MET A 23 -30.96 32.80 -8.86
N PHE A 24 -31.32 32.09 -9.91
CA PHE A 24 -31.21 30.62 -9.95
C PHE A 24 -29.73 30.18 -9.93
N LEU A 25 -28.86 30.85 -10.68
CA LEU A 25 -27.43 30.52 -10.71
C LEU A 25 -26.73 30.76 -9.36
N MET A 26 -27.17 31.78 -8.62
CA MET A 26 -26.64 32.10 -7.28
C MET A 26 -27.17 31.14 -6.19
N SER A 27 -28.35 30.56 -6.39
CA SER A 27 -28.93 29.57 -5.48
C SER A 27 -28.21 28.21 -5.53
N CYS A 28 -27.60 27.85 -6.67
CA CYS A 28 -26.85 26.58 -6.79
C CYS A 28 -25.55 26.58 -5.97
N CYS A 29 -25.00 27.74 -5.61
CA CYS A 29 -23.79 27.82 -4.78
C CYS A 29 -24.07 27.63 -3.27
N MET A 30 -25.34 27.57 -2.86
CA MET A 30 -25.75 27.47 -1.45
C MET A 30 -26.19 26.07 -1.02
N TYR A 31 -26.35 25.13 -1.95
CA TYR A 31 -26.52 23.72 -1.60
C TYR A 31 -25.15 23.16 -1.24
N ALA A 32 -24.82 23.38 0.02
CA ALA A 32 -23.60 23.01 0.69
C ALA A 32 -23.23 21.55 0.39
N CYS A 33 -21.97 21.34 0.02
CA CYS A 33 -21.30 20.09 0.31
C CYS A 33 -21.67 19.67 1.74
N GLU A 34 -21.97 18.39 1.95
CA GLU A 34 -22.19 17.86 3.29
C GLU A 34 -21.09 18.39 4.22
N PRO A 35 -21.45 18.84 5.44
CA PRO A 35 -20.47 19.33 6.38
C PRO A 35 -19.38 18.27 6.50
N ALA A 36 -18.13 18.66 6.26
CA ALA A 36 -17.00 17.74 6.37
C ALA A 36 -17.11 17.02 7.70
N GLU A 37 -17.24 15.70 7.64
CA GLU A 37 -17.44 14.89 8.82
C GLU A 37 -16.35 15.22 9.82
N THR A 38 -16.76 15.60 11.04
CA THR A 38 -15.81 16.15 12.01
C THR A 38 -14.76 15.11 12.28
N CYS A 39 -13.54 15.40 11.86
CA CYS A 39 -12.46 14.45 12.01
C CYS A 39 -12.07 14.33 13.50
N THR A 40 -12.53 13.24 14.13
CA THR A 40 -12.39 12.94 15.56
C THR A 40 -11.27 11.96 15.86
N ASP A 41 -11.01 11.03 14.95
CA ASP A 41 -10.11 9.90 15.15
C ASP A 41 -8.80 10.08 14.39
N VAL A 42 -7.89 9.12 14.53
CA VAL A 42 -6.59 9.10 13.84
C VAL A 42 -6.77 8.88 12.32
N ILE A 43 -7.81 8.14 11.92
CA ILE A 43 -8.12 7.75 10.53
C ILE A 43 -9.59 8.06 10.25
N SER A 44 -9.88 8.82 9.19
CA SER A 44 -11.25 9.07 8.73
C SER A 44 -11.81 7.94 7.86
N ASP A 45 -13.14 7.87 7.73
CA ASP A 45 -13.85 6.89 6.88
C ASP A 45 -13.76 7.21 5.38
N GLY A 46 -13.15 8.34 5.02
CA GLY A 46 -12.94 8.74 3.64
C GLY A 46 -12.09 7.74 2.84
N VAL A 47 -12.35 7.66 1.54
CA VAL A 47 -11.59 6.84 0.58
C VAL A 47 -10.98 7.66 -0.56
N LEU A 48 -11.29 8.95 -0.62
CA LEU A 48 -10.77 9.86 -1.65
C LEU A 48 -9.31 10.23 -1.36
N GLU A 49 -8.54 10.48 -2.41
CA GLU A 49 -7.16 10.95 -2.30
C GLU A 49 -7.12 12.37 -1.73
N PRO A 50 -6.55 12.60 -0.54
CA PRO A 50 -6.58 13.92 0.08
C PRO A 50 -5.40 14.81 -0.35
N ASP A 51 -4.40 14.29 -1.07
CA ASP A 51 -3.18 15.04 -1.42
C ASP A 51 -3.49 16.39 -2.11
N GLY A 52 -2.85 17.45 -1.63
CA GLY A 52 -3.04 18.82 -2.13
C GLY A 52 -4.31 19.52 -1.65
N SER A 53 -5.20 18.84 -0.92
CA SER A 53 -6.40 19.46 -0.35
C SER A 53 -6.06 20.36 0.84
N PRO A 54 -6.83 21.45 1.08
CA PRO A 54 -6.66 22.27 2.28
C PRO A 54 -7.04 21.47 3.54
N CYS A 55 -6.31 21.68 4.62
CA CYS A 55 -6.54 20.98 5.88
C CYS A 55 -6.22 21.81 7.12
N THR A 56 -6.78 21.39 8.24
CA THR A 56 -6.49 21.91 9.59
C THR A 56 -6.02 20.84 10.55
N LYS A 57 -6.32 19.56 10.26
CA LYS A 57 -5.98 18.41 11.12
C LYS A 57 -5.37 17.28 10.29
N ASP A 58 -4.48 16.49 10.90
CA ASP A 58 -3.82 15.37 10.21
C ASP A 58 -4.80 14.30 9.74
N CYS A 59 -5.86 14.05 10.50
CA CYS A 59 -6.85 13.03 10.18
C CYS A 59 -7.72 13.36 8.95
N GLU A 60 -7.77 14.64 8.52
CA GLU A 60 -8.39 15.04 7.25
C GLU A 60 -7.57 14.51 6.05
N CYS A 61 -6.27 14.30 6.26
CA CYS A 61 -5.34 13.77 5.28
C CYS A 61 -5.09 12.26 5.44
N ASN A 62 -5.58 11.68 6.54
CA ASN A 62 -5.34 10.29 6.91
C ASN A 62 -6.66 9.50 6.91
N ASN A 63 -6.79 8.55 5.99
CA ASN A 63 -8.05 7.86 5.73
C ASN A 63 -7.87 6.37 5.40
N GLN A 64 -8.95 5.70 4.99
CA GLN A 64 -8.97 4.26 4.75
C GLN A 64 -8.00 3.80 3.66
N GLY A 65 -7.70 4.65 2.67
CA GLY A 65 -6.83 4.33 1.53
C GLY A 65 -5.47 5.03 1.56
N TYR A 66 -5.32 6.07 2.39
CA TYR A 66 -4.18 6.99 2.36
C TYR A 66 -3.67 7.28 3.77
N GLU A 67 -2.36 7.21 3.96
CA GLU A 67 -1.68 7.78 5.13
C GLU A 67 -1.27 9.21 4.79
N GLY A 68 -1.57 10.17 5.65
CA GLY A 68 -1.21 11.56 5.39
C GLY A 68 -1.21 12.43 6.62
N TYR A 69 -0.64 13.62 6.45
CA TYR A 69 -0.53 14.63 7.48
C TYR A 69 -0.86 16.00 6.90
N CYS A 70 -1.38 16.87 7.77
CA CYS A 70 -1.61 18.27 7.43
C CYS A 70 -0.33 19.06 7.65
N ILE A 71 0.32 19.46 6.55
CA ILE A 71 1.62 20.14 6.57
C ILE A 71 1.46 21.47 5.86
N ASN A 72 1.64 22.57 6.61
CA ASN A 72 1.43 23.92 6.11
C ASN A 72 0.02 24.12 5.50
N GLU A 73 -1.02 23.68 6.20
CA GLU A 73 -2.44 23.79 5.79
C GLU A 73 -2.79 23.04 4.49
N VAL A 74 -1.90 22.17 4.00
CA VAL A 74 -2.12 21.33 2.83
C VAL A 74 -1.88 19.87 3.19
N CYS A 75 -2.78 19.00 2.73
CA CYS A 75 -2.63 17.57 2.90
C CYS A 75 -1.48 17.04 2.07
N VAL A 76 -0.56 16.35 2.74
CA VAL A 76 0.47 15.54 2.09
C VAL A 76 0.16 14.09 2.44
N SER A 77 -0.12 13.26 1.44
CA SER A 77 -0.54 11.88 1.66
C SER A 77 0.15 10.87 0.74
N LEU A 78 0.11 9.60 1.12
CA LEU A 78 0.63 8.47 0.37
C LEU A 78 -0.41 7.36 0.40
N LYS A 79 -0.63 6.73 -0.75
CA LYS A 79 -1.50 5.56 -0.85
C LYS A 79 -0.97 4.42 0.02
N ARG A 80 -1.83 3.83 0.84
CA ARG A 80 -1.49 2.68 1.66
C ARG A 80 -1.25 1.45 0.79
N GLU A 81 -0.29 0.65 1.21
CA GLU A 81 -0.01 -0.65 0.62
C GLU A 81 -0.95 -1.71 1.22
N VAL A 82 -1.32 -2.70 0.40
CA VAL A 82 -2.10 -3.86 0.85
C VAL A 82 -1.22 -4.76 1.73
N CYS A 83 -1.82 -5.41 2.71
CA CYS A 83 -1.15 -6.35 3.60
C CYS A 83 -1.95 -7.65 3.76
N ASP A 84 -1.27 -8.77 4.00
CA ASP A 84 -1.90 -10.09 3.94
C ASP A 84 -2.52 -10.54 5.27
N SER A 85 -2.07 -10.01 6.40
CA SER A 85 -2.40 -10.55 7.72
C SER A 85 -2.64 -9.44 8.75
N PRO A 86 -3.89 -9.19 9.14
CA PRO A 86 -4.22 -8.20 10.18
C PRO A 86 -3.40 -8.40 11.45
N GLY A 87 -2.93 -7.30 12.04
CA GLY A 87 -2.11 -7.31 13.26
C GLY A 87 -0.62 -7.61 13.03
N ARG A 88 -0.21 -8.03 11.84
CA ARG A 88 1.22 -8.18 11.51
C ARG A 88 1.92 -6.82 11.63
N LYS A 89 3.11 -6.79 12.24
CA LYS A 89 3.97 -5.61 12.32
C LYS A 89 5.16 -5.74 11.38
N GLU A 90 5.55 -4.62 10.78
CA GLU A 90 6.69 -4.54 9.87
C GLU A 90 7.44 -3.22 10.04
N THR A 91 8.73 -3.24 9.75
CA THR A 91 9.51 -2.02 9.58
C THR A 91 9.05 -1.27 8.33
N CYS A 92 9.05 0.05 8.39
CA CYS A 92 8.70 0.92 7.28
C CYS A 92 9.67 2.09 7.18
N ASP A 93 9.86 2.59 5.96
CA ASP A 93 10.65 3.78 5.70
C ASP A 93 9.76 5.02 5.86
N ILE A 94 10.16 5.91 6.76
CA ILE A 94 9.49 7.20 6.96
C ILE A 94 9.85 8.09 5.77
N GLN A 95 8.82 8.43 5.00
CA GLN A 95 8.99 9.32 3.85
C GLN A 95 9.52 10.68 4.31
N ASP A 96 10.48 11.25 3.58
CA ASP A 96 11.10 12.54 3.95
C ASP A 96 10.04 13.65 4.11
N LYS A 97 8.93 13.58 3.37
CA LYS A 97 7.79 14.50 3.46
C LYS A 97 7.02 14.44 4.78
N PHE A 98 7.14 13.35 5.54
CA PHE A 98 6.50 13.15 6.85
C PHE A 98 7.46 13.33 8.03
N ALA A 99 8.76 13.53 7.77
CA ALA A 99 9.80 13.57 8.81
C ALA A 99 9.53 14.62 9.91
N THR A 100 8.89 15.75 9.57
CA THR A 100 8.55 16.80 10.54
C THR A 100 7.41 16.42 11.49
N LYS A 101 6.61 15.41 11.14
CA LYS A 101 5.43 14.97 11.91
C LYS A 101 5.68 13.70 12.72
N VAL A 102 6.45 12.76 12.17
CA VAL A 102 6.64 11.43 12.79
C VAL A 102 7.65 11.46 13.96
N GLY A 103 8.54 12.45 14.01
CA GLY A 103 9.45 12.66 15.15
C GLY A 103 10.89 12.20 14.90
N THR A 104 11.61 11.81 15.95
CA THR A 104 13.07 11.66 15.95
C THR A 104 13.61 10.25 15.64
N CYS A 105 12.76 9.27 15.30
CA CYS A 105 13.23 7.89 15.03
C CYS A 105 14.04 7.72 13.73
N GLY A 106 14.33 8.82 13.03
CA GLY A 106 15.14 8.81 11.81
C GLY A 106 14.33 8.43 10.58
N LYS A 107 14.92 7.61 9.70
CA LYS A 107 14.31 7.21 8.42
C LYS A 107 13.49 5.93 8.49
N SER A 108 13.43 5.27 9.65
CA SER A 108 12.76 3.98 9.82
C SER A 108 11.80 4.00 11.01
N GLY A 109 10.63 3.40 10.84
CA GLY A 109 9.62 3.20 11.87
C GLY A 109 9.01 1.80 11.82
N GLU A 110 7.90 1.62 12.51
CA GLU A 110 7.06 0.41 12.47
C GLU A 110 5.62 0.75 12.07
N ARG A 111 5.00 -0.17 11.34
CA ARG A 111 3.59 -0.10 10.95
C ARG A 111 2.89 -1.43 11.21
N THR A 112 1.57 -1.35 11.46
CA THR A 112 0.72 -2.53 11.73
C THR A 112 -0.27 -2.73 10.60
N CYS A 113 -0.44 -3.96 10.11
CA CYS A 113 -1.43 -4.29 9.09
C CYS A 113 -2.84 -4.20 9.69
N LYS A 114 -3.76 -3.49 9.03
CA LYS A 114 -5.11 -3.22 9.53
C LYS A 114 -5.07 -2.68 10.96
N ASP A 115 -4.31 -1.60 11.12
CA ASP A 115 -4.21 -0.88 12.39
C ASP A 115 -5.57 -0.30 12.82
N THR A 116 -5.62 0.20 14.05
CA THR A 116 -6.83 0.75 14.67
C THR A 116 -7.48 1.82 13.78
N GLY A 117 -8.76 1.63 13.45
CA GLY A 117 -9.54 2.51 12.58
C GLY A 117 -9.54 2.11 11.08
N LEU A 118 -8.72 1.15 10.66
CA LEU A 118 -8.76 0.64 9.28
C LEU A 118 -9.78 -0.49 9.11
N THR A 119 -10.66 -0.34 8.12
CA THR A 119 -11.66 -1.34 7.74
C THR A 119 -11.08 -2.40 6.79
N SER A 120 -10.12 -2.01 5.95
CA SER A 120 -9.51 -2.86 4.92
C SER A 120 -8.12 -3.40 5.33
N ASN A 121 -7.67 -4.47 4.67
CA ASN A 121 -6.36 -5.08 4.90
C ASN A 121 -5.25 -4.25 4.21
N VAL A 122 -4.99 -3.06 4.75
CA VAL A 122 -3.92 -2.17 4.32
C VAL A 122 -3.02 -1.83 5.50
N TRP A 123 -1.78 -1.46 5.21
CA TRP A 123 -0.84 -1.05 6.24
C TRP A 123 -1.30 0.24 6.93
N GLY A 124 -1.16 0.27 8.26
CA GLY A 124 -1.31 1.42 9.14
C GLY A 124 -0.23 2.49 8.91
N ASN A 125 -0.24 3.53 9.76
CA ASN A 125 0.75 4.61 9.65
C ASN A 125 2.15 4.11 10.04
N CYS A 126 3.18 4.67 9.41
CA CYS A 126 4.55 4.44 9.83
C CYS A 126 4.86 5.30 11.05
N THR A 127 4.97 4.65 12.22
CA THR A 127 5.18 5.34 13.50
C THR A 127 6.55 5.02 14.08
N CYS A 128 7.11 5.94 14.86
CA CYS A 128 8.31 5.63 15.63
C CYS A 128 7.96 4.56 16.69
N PRO A 129 8.76 3.49 16.85
CA PRO A 129 8.62 2.63 18.01
C PRO A 129 8.78 3.52 19.23
N SER A 130 7.69 3.69 19.98
CA SER A 130 7.73 4.46 21.22
C SER A 130 8.81 3.82 22.07
N SER A 131 9.94 4.52 22.25
CA SER A 131 11.05 4.02 23.05
C SER A 131 10.43 3.60 24.37
N THR A 132 10.35 2.28 24.59
CA THR A 132 9.70 1.70 25.75
C THR A 132 10.30 2.38 26.96
N THR A 133 9.59 3.37 27.49
CA THR A 133 9.90 3.87 28.81
C THR A 133 9.56 2.66 29.66
N GLU A 134 10.58 1.99 30.21
CA GLU A 134 10.50 0.78 31.03
C GLU A 134 9.73 1.04 32.35
N GLY A 135 8.55 1.66 32.28
CA GLY A 135 7.61 1.84 33.37
C GLY A 135 6.53 0.79 33.22
N GLY A 136 6.70 -0.32 33.93
CA GLY A 136 5.77 -1.44 33.96
C GLY A 136 4.33 -0.98 34.17
N SER A 137 3.49 -1.25 33.19
CA SER A 137 2.06 -1.37 33.38
C SER A 137 1.68 -2.78 32.99
N GLU A 138 1.64 -3.65 33.99
CA GLU A 138 1.08 -4.99 33.90
C GLU A 138 -0.42 -4.86 33.60
N SER A 139 -0.77 -4.79 32.31
CA SER A 139 -2.14 -5.01 31.88
C SER A 139 -2.30 -6.49 31.57
N MET A 140 -2.96 -7.16 32.50
CA MET A 140 -3.41 -8.53 32.45
C MET A 140 -4.38 -8.72 31.26
N GLN A 141 -3.86 -9.19 30.13
CA GLN A 141 -4.69 -9.79 29.09
C GLN A 141 -4.81 -11.29 29.35
N GLU A 142 -6.01 -11.67 29.77
CA GLU A 142 -6.50 -13.04 29.90
C GLU A 142 -6.46 -13.72 28.52
N SER A 143 -5.49 -14.63 28.39
CA SER A 143 -5.27 -15.46 27.21
C SER A 143 -6.42 -16.45 27.05
N THR A 144 -7.37 -16.13 26.18
CA THR A 144 -8.21 -17.15 25.54
C THR A 144 -7.35 -17.80 24.47
N GLN A 145 -6.90 -19.02 24.77
CA GLN A 145 -6.08 -19.86 23.89
C GLN A 145 -6.94 -20.32 22.70
N GLU A 146 -7.01 -19.48 21.67
CA GLU A 146 -7.56 -19.85 20.37
C GLU A 146 -6.57 -20.76 19.64
N THR A 147 -7.09 -21.85 19.10
CA THR A 147 -6.32 -22.93 18.48
C THR A 147 -5.58 -22.39 17.26
N ILE A 148 -4.25 -22.36 17.34
CA ILE A 148 -3.33 -22.01 16.25
C ILE A 148 -3.66 -22.91 15.05
N PRO A 149 -4.13 -22.36 13.91
CA PRO A 149 -4.16 -23.10 12.67
C PRO A 149 -2.73 -23.44 12.30
N GLU A 150 -2.46 -24.72 12.10
CA GLU A 150 -1.17 -25.25 11.64
C GLU A 150 -0.71 -24.44 10.40
N LYS A 151 0.38 -23.69 10.59
CA LYS A 151 1.01 -22.84 9.58
C LYS A 151 1.18 -23.67 8.30
N PRO A 152 0.65 -23.23 7.14
CA PRO A 152 0.91 -23.90 5.87
C PRO A 152 2.43 -24.06 5.67
N PRO A 153 2.92 -25.22 5.20
CA PRO A 153 4.34 -25.49 5.08
C PRO A 153 5.05 -24.38 4.32
N GLU A 154 6.02 -23.77 4.98
CA GLU A 154 6.79 -22.66 4.46
C GLU A 154 7.54 -23.11 3.20
N LEU A 155 7.34 -22.39 2.10
CA LEU A 155 7.74 -22.81 0.77
C LEU A 155 9.26 -22.67 0.59
N GLN A 156 10.04 -23.75 0.71
CA GLN A 156 11.50 -23.74 0.59
C GLN A 156 11.97 -23.92 -0.87
N ARG A 157 13.14 -23.35 -1.23
CA ARG A 157 13.77 -23.48 -2.56
C ARG A 157 15.29 -23.66 -2.47
N CYS A 158 15.87 -24.42 -3.38
CA CYS A 158 17.32 -24.57 -3.47
C CYS A 158 18.01 -23.24 -3.81
N THR A 159 19.18 -22.97 -3.22
CA THR A 159 20.00 -21.75 -3.39
C THR A 159 20.34 -21.38 -4.83
N LYS A 160 20.24 -22.31 -5.78
CA LYS A 160 20.36 -22.03 -7.21
C LYS A 160 19.20 -22.63 -7.98
N ARG A 161 18.42 -21.74 -8.60
CA ARG A 161 17.15 -22.06 -9.24
C ARG A 161 17.33 -22.69 -10.63
N TYR A 162 17.77 -23.95 -10.68
CA TYR A 162 17.86 -24.78 -11.90
C TYR A 162 17.09 -26.10 -11.80
N VAL A 163 15.95 -26.07 -11.10
CA VAL A 163 15.05 -27.22 -11.07
C VAL A 163 13.75 -26.83 -11.76
N VAL A 164 13.34 -27.63 -12.74
CA VAL A 164 11.95 -27.62 -13.22
C VAL A 164 11.12 -28.25 -12.11
N GLY A 165 10.67 -27.41 -11.17
CA GLY A 165 10.08 -27.81 -9.89
C GLY A 165 10.80 -27.11 -8.74
N ASN A 166 10.41 -25.87 -8.43
CA ASN A 166 11.17 -24.97 -7.55
C ASN A 166 10.95 -25.21 -6.05
N HIS A 167 10.73 -26.45 -5.61
CA HIS A 167 10.44 -26.74 -4.20
C HIS A 167 11.35 -27.87 -3.73
N CYS A 168 12.10 -27.61 -2.67
CA CYS A 168 12.85 -28.64 -1.94
C CYS A 168 12.21 -28.81 -0.58
N ALA A 169 12.24 -30.02 -0.03
CA ALA A 169 11.93 -30.27 1.37
C ALA A 169 13.23 -30.33 2.20
N SER A 170 14.37 -30.59 1.55
CA SER A 170 15.67 -30.73 2.19
C SER A 170 16.83 -30.53 1.19
N ASP A 171 18.06 -30.43 1.71
CA ASP A 171 19.27 -30.22 0.91
C ASP A 171 19.55 -31.35 -0.11
N VAL A 172 19.05 -32.57 0.15
CA VAL A 172 19.23 -33.71 -0.76
C VAL A 172 18.38 -33.61 -2.03
N ASP A 173 17.36 -32.75 -2.03
CA ASP A 173 16.54 -32.46 -3.20
C ASP A 173 17.23 -31.44 -4.14
N CYS A 174 18.37 -30.90 -3.72
CA CYS A 174 19.14 -29.90 -4.44
C CYS A 174 20.39 -30.52 -5.09
N CYS A 175 20.90 -29.92 -6.18
CA CYS A 175 22.12 -30.42 -6.82
C CYS A 175 23.31 -30.38 -5.85
N SER A 176 24.28 -31.29 -6.03
CA SER A 176 25.49 -31.37 -5.21
C SER A 176 26.13 -30.00 -4.94
N GLY A 177 26.23 -29.64 -3.66
CA GLY A 177 26.76 -28.35 -3.19
C GLY A 177 25.72 -27.23 -3.06
N GLN A 178 24.43 -27.53 -3.08
CA GLN A 178 23.34 -26.58 -2.81
C GLN A 178 22.67 -26.88 -1.46
N THR A 179 22.05 -25.85 -0.90
CA THR A 179 21.26 -25.90 0.34
C THR A 179 19.86 -25.36 0.07
N CYS A 180 18.87 -25.92 0.73
CA CYS A 180 17.47 -25.53 0.67
C CYS A 180 17.25 -24.33 1.59
N LEU A 181 16.93 -23.16 1.02
CA LEU A 181 16.72 -21.92 1.77
C LEU A 181 15.25 -21.47 1.73
N THR A 182 14.82 -20.83 2.80
CA THR A 182 13.55 -20.11 2.88
C THR A 182 13.63 -18.81 2.06
N LEU A 183 12.57 -18.51 1.31
CA LEU A 183 12.51 -17.40 0.35
C LEU A 183 12.47 -16.04 1.06
N VAL A 184 13.64 -15.50 1.35
CA VAL A 184 13.81 -14.06 1.64
C VAL A 184 15.02 -13.62 0.79
N ASP A 185 14.74 -12.84 -0.25
CA ASP A 185 15.70 -12.12 -1.11
C ASP A 185 16.68 -12.91 -2.01
N ILE A 186 16.38 -13.02 -3.32
CA ILE A 186 17.41 -13.31 -4.34
C ILE A 186 17.21 -12.49 -5.64
N PRO A 187 18.23 -11.72 -6.10
CA PRO A 187 18.25 -10.96 -7.37
C PRO A 187 18.42 -11.86 -8.63
N PRO A 188 18.23 -11.33 -9.86
CA PRO A 188 18.04 -12.17 -11.05
C PRO A 188 19.30 -12.85 -11.62
N ARG A 189 19.10 -14.13 -11.97
CA ARG A 189 19.64 -14.92 -13.11
C ARG A 189 21.16 -15.15 -13.24
N LYS A 190 21.60 -16.39 -12.99
CA LYS A 190 22.80 -16.99 -13.62
C LYS A 190 22.55 -18.45 -14.00
N VAL A 191 22.82 -18.84 -15.24
CA VAL A 191 22.69 -20.22 -15.77
C VAL A 191 23.80 -21.12 -15.22
N CYS A 192 23.44 -22.31 -14.71
CA CYS A 192 24.43 -23.29 -14.27
C CYS A 192 25.31 -23.68 -15.48
N SER A 193 26.60 -23.36 -15.39
CA SER A 193 27.61 -23.84 -16.32
C SER A 193 27.98 -25.29 -15.99
N CYS A 194 28.06 -26.13 -17.02
CA CYS A 194 28.52 -27.52 -16.91
C CYS A 194 29.90 -27.68 -17.56
N LYS A 195 30.65 -28.73 -17.20
CA LYS A 195 31.88 -29.13 -17.92
C LYS A 195 31.69 -30.46 -18.66
N SER A 196 30.76 -31.28 -18.17
CA SER A 196 30.45 -32.62 -18.64
C SER A 196 28.96 -32.94 -18.42
N GLU A 197 28.46 -34.01 -19.04
CA GLU A 197 27.06 -34.44 -18.86
C GLU A 197 26.75 -34.89 -17.43
N SER A 198 27.73 -35.42 -16.69
CA SER A 198 27.55 -35.79 -15.28
C SER A 198 27.34 -34.60 -14.35
N ASP A 199 27.65 -33.38 -14.80
CA ASP A 199 27.36 -32.16 -14.05
C ASP A 199 25.89 -31.73 -14.18
N CYS A 200 25.12 -32.39 -15.06
CA CYS A 200 23.73 -32.08 -15.32
C CYS A 200 22.78 -33.03 -14.57
N PRO A 201 21.60 -32.54 -14.12
CA PRO A 201 20.56 -33.39 -13.54
C PRO A 201 20.09 -34.47 -14.51
N GLU A 202 19.49 -35.53 -13.98
CA GLU A 202 18.92 -36.60 -14.79
C GLU A 202 17.90 -36.05 -15.81
N GLY A 203 18.04 -36.47 -17.07
CA GLY A 203 17.21 -35.98 -18.18
C GLY A 203 17.68 -34.65 -18.82
N PHE A 204 18.82 -34.09 -18.42
CA PHE A 204 19.46 -32.93 -19.05
C PHE A 204 20.83 -33.29 -19.64
N LYS A 205 21.25 -32.58 -20.69
CA LYS A 205 22.56 -32.70 -21.32
C LYS A 205 23.35 -31.41 -21.20
N CYS A 206 24.67 -31.51 -21.18
CA CYS A 206 25.55 -30.34 -21.21
C CYS A 206 25.67 -29.82 -22.65
N CYS A 207 25.10 -28.65 -22.92
CA CYS A 207 25.01 -28.04 -24.24
C CYS A 207 25.94 -26.83 -24.36
N VAL A 208 26.39 -26.52 -25.59
CA VAL A 208 27.24 -25.36 -25.88
C VAL A 208 26.44 -24.33 -26.69
N LYS A 209 26.40 -23.07 -26.24
CA LYS A 209 25.86 -21.95 -27.01
C LYS A 209 26.75 -20.74 -26.80
N ASN A 210 27.24 -20.15 -27.90
CA ASN A 210 28.18 -19.02 -27.87
C ASN A 210 29.38 -19.29 -26.95
N GLU A 211 30.02 -20.47 -27.11
CA GLU A 211 31.19 -20.90 -26.32
C GLU A 211 30.94 -21.08 -24.80
N LYS A 212 29.68 -20.97 -24.36
CA LYS A 212 29.29 -21.22 -22.97
C LYS A 212 28.59 -22.56 -22.85
N LEU A 213 29.06 -23.36 -21.90
CA LEU A 213 28.45 -24.63 -21.53
C LEU A 213 27.31 -24.40 -20.53
N PHE A 214 26.18 -25.07 -20.71
CA PHE A 214 25.01 -25.00 -19.83
C PHE A 214 24.16 -26.28 -19.94
N CYS A 215 23.45 -26.67 -18.88
CA CYS A 215 22.57 -27.83 -18.93
C CYS A 215 21.21 -27.48 -19.58
N ALA A 216 20.78 -28.28 -20.57
CA ALA A 216 19.45 -28.18 -21.19
C ALA A 216 18.89 -29.56 -21.55
N ARG A 217 17.56 -29.71 -21.62
CA ARG A 217 16.92 -30.99 -22.03
C ARG A 217 17.15 -31.31 -23.51
N ILE A 218 17.24 -30.26 -24.34
CA ILE A 218 17.46 -30.34 -25.78
C ILE A 218 18.52 -29.29 -26.09
N CYS A 219 19.62 -29.70 -26.73
CA CYS A 219 20.65 -28.74 -27.15
C CYS A 219 20.15 -27.97 -28.38
N PRO A 220 20.29 -26.64 -28.39
CA PRO A 220 20.00 -25.83 -29.57
C PRO A 220 21.01 -26.07 -30.70
#